data_AF-W4G9E2-F1
#
_entry.id   AF-W4G9E2-F1
#
_cell.length_a   1.000
_cell.length_b   1.000
_cell.length_c   1.000
_cell.angle_alpha   90.00
_cell.angle_beta   90.00
_cell.angle_gamma   90.00
#
_symmetry.space_group_name_H-M   'P 1'
#
loop_
_entity.id
_entity.type
_entity.pdbx_description
1 polymer ?
#
loop_
_entity_poly.entity_id
_entity_poly.type
_entity_poly.pdbx_seq_one_letter_code
_entity_poly.pdbx_strand_id
1 'polypeptide(L)'
;MSAPPSSYDDICEKGKAEAEQRLIDHFKDNGGEVWNIRSGCLGCKTNPNNVPLKTCSQCKTALFCSKECQKAAWKTHKHECLIISTFAHDEADASSIPTTIQACLDTLSRTEAVKTTVSDAALIKVASSIGLTGPSFPGWFCTVNLIDHPAAHSVYIKAILQLYAILRDEACWTRDTDSFPRSSYTFATTIPTTSAWRSDAVAAFLAANGPLVIFTAWLQDPQPPAIQSVPFEKRLIYGLLDSLLQIEEIRLAIDDYMDDVMSSASATS
;
A
#
# COMPACT_ATOMS: atom_id res chain seq x y z
N MET A 1 -11.29 28.91 14.47
CA MET A 1 -9.90 29.20 14.11
C MET A 1 -9.22 27.86 13.91
N SER A 2 -9.05 27.44 12.66
CA SER A 2 -8.38 26.18 12.34
C SER A 2 -6.89 26.33 12.60
N ALA A 3 -6.25 25.35 13.22
CA ALA A 3 -4.82 25.35 13.43
C ALA A 3 -4.09 25.46 12.08
N PRO A 4 -2.96 26.18 12.00
CA PRO A 4 -2.14 26.19 10.79
C PRO A 4 -1.70 24.76 10.46
N PRO A 5 -1.63 24.38 9.16
CA PRO A 5 -1.13 23.07 8.77
C PRO A 5 0.30 22.89 9.30
N SER A 6 0.57 21.74 9.90
CA SER A 6 1.91 21.36 10.39
C SER A 6 2.92 21.41 9.25
N SER A 7 4.13 21.91 9.50
CA SER A 7 5.19 21.89 8.49
C SER A 7 5.65 20.46 8.19
N TYR A 8 6.31 20.26 7.05
CA TYR A 8 6.85 18.94 6.67
C TYR A 8 7.84 18.39 7.72
N ASP A 9 8.66 19.25 8.30
CA ASP A 9 9.59 18.87 9.35
C ASP A 9 8.85 18.45 10.63
N ASP A 10 7.80 19.19 11.03
CA ASP A 10 6.96 18.83 12.20
C ASP A 10 6.31 17.46 12.02
N ILE A 11 5.86 17.19 10.80
CA ILE A 11 5.27 15.91 10.39
C ILE A 11 6.30 14.78 10.51
N CYS A 12 7.53 14.99 10.01
CA CYS A 12 8.59 13.99 10.06
C CYS A 12 9.00 13.69 11.51
N GLU A 13 9.17 14.72 12.34
CA GLU A 13 9.50 14.58 13.75
C GLU A 13 8.38 13.87 14.53
N LYS A 14 7.12 14.19 14.26
CA LYS A 14 5.98 13.46 14.82
C LYS A 14 6.03 11.97 14.44
N GLY A 15 6.32 11.67 13.18
CA GLY A 15 6.44 10.28 12.70
C GLY A 15 7.57 9.49 13.37
N LYS A 16 8.69 10.15 13.69
CA LYS A 16 9.78 9.55 14.49
C LYS A 16 9.33 9.29 15.93
N ALA A 17 8.72 10.28 16.58
CA ALA A 17 8.22 10.15 17.96
C ALA A 17 7.17 9.02 18.08
N GLU A 18 6.27 8.88 17.11
CA GLU A 18 5.31 7.77 17.04
C GLU A 18 5.99 6.41 16.84
N ALA A 19 7.13 6.35 16.14
CA ALA A 19 7.92 5.13 16.00
C ALA A 19 8.60 4.73 17.32
N GLU A 20 9.19 5.69 18.03
CA GLU A 20 9.77 5.49 19.36
C GLU A 20 8.71 5.04 20.37
N GLN A 21 7.51 5.65 20.36
CA GLN A 21 6.43 5.24 21.23
C GLN A 21 5.99 3.80 20.95
N ARG A 22 5.91 3.40 19.68
CA ARG A 22 5.61 2.00 19.30
C ARG A 22 6.67 1.03 19.81
N LEU A 23 7.94 1.44 19.88
CA LEU A 23 9.03 0.63 20.43
C LEU A 23 8.81 0.42 21.93
N ILE A 24 8.52 1.51 22.65
CA ILE A 24 8.22 1.47 24.08
C ILE A 24 7.01 0.56 24.36
N ASP A 25 5.93 0.69 23.58
CA ASP A 25 4.73 -0.13 23.75
C ASP A 25 5.00 -1.60 23.45
N HIS A 26 5.76 -1.91 22.39
CA HIS A 26 6.19 -3.28 22.09
C HIS A 26 7.00 -3.88 23.26
N PHE A 27 7.93 -3.11 23.83
CA PHE A 27 8.72 -3.53 24.99
C PHE A 27 7.85 -3.81 26.22
N LYS A 28 6.87 -2.94 26.51
CA LYS A 28 5.93 -3.12 27.63
C LYS A 28 5.07 -4.38 27.45
N ASP A 29 4.58 -4.61 26.23
CA ASP A 29 3.65 -5.71 25.94
C ASP A 29 4.34 -7.07 25.84
N ASN A 30 5.63 -7.11 25.43
CA ASN A 30 6.33 -8.36 25.11
C ASN A 30 7.62 -8.58 25.92
N GLY A 31 7.89 -7.77 26.95
CA GLY A 31 8.99 -8.00 27.90
C GLY A 31 10.40 -7.99 27.28
N GLY A 32 10.58 -7.35 26.12
CA GLY A 32 11.86 -7.30 25.41
C GLY A 32 12.12 -8.40 24.39
N GLU A 33 11.26 -9.42 24.31
CA GLU A 33 11.30 -10.35 23.18
C GLU A 33 10.58 -9.74 21.97
N VAL A 34 11.23 -9.73 20.80
CA VAL A 34 10.58 -9.31 19.55
C VAL A 34 9.64 -10.42 19.08
N TRP A 35 8.41 -10.43 19.62
CA TRP A 35 7.39 -11.39 19.22
C TRP A 35 6.87 -11.08 17.82
N ASN A 36 7.18 -11.95 16.85
CA ASN A 36 6.69 -11.83 15.48
C ASN A 36 5.69 -12.94 15.12
N ILE A 37 5.18 -12.88 13.90
CA ILE A 37 4.14 -13.76 13.37
C ILE A 37 4.55 -15.26 13.35
N ARG A 38 5.84 -15.58 13.47
CA ARG A 38 6.39 -16.95 13.52
C ARG A 38 7.05 -17.32 14.85
N SER A 39 7.14 -16.41 15.82
CA SER A 39 7.79 -16.68 17.12
C SER A 39 7.08 -17.76 17.95
N GLY A 40 5.77 -17.91 17.78
CA GLY A 40 4.94 -18.86 18.53
C GLY A 40 3.46 -18.55 18.39
N CYS A 41 2.63 -19.03 19.32
CA CYS A 41 1.19 -18.76 19.29
C CYS A 41 0.91 -17.25 19.35
N LEU A 42 0.32 -16.68 18.30
CA LEU A 42 -0.01 -15.25 18.25
C LEU A 42 -1.09 -14.82 19.25
N GLY A 43 -1.94 -15.76 19.69
CA GLY A 43 -3.02 -15.47 20.65
C GLY A 43 -2.55 -15.42 22.10
N CYS A 44 -1.83 -16.45 22.56
CA CYS A 44 -1.42 -16.59 23.97
C CYS A 44 0.07 -16.38 24.22
N LYS A 45 0.85 -16.04 23.18
CA LYS A 45 2.30 -15.78 23.25
C LYS A 45 3.11 -16.94 23.84
N THR A 46 2.66 -18.18 23.63
CA THR A 46 3.39 -19.39 24.07
C THR A 46 4.32 -19.90 22.98
N ASN A 47 5.55 -20.25 23.38
CA ASN A 47 6.61 -20.76 22.50
C ASN A 47 6.25 -22.15 21.91
N PRO A 48 6.65 -22.44 20.65
CA PRO A 48 6.47 -23.76 20.02
C PRO A 48 6.99 -24.95 20.84
N ASN A 49 8.01 -24.75 21.68
CA ASN A 49 8.58 -25.80 22.52
C ASN A 49 7.64 -26.29 23.63
N ASN A 50 6.62 -25.49 23.97
CA ASN A 50 5.71 -25.79 25.08
C ASN A 50 4.39 -26.43 24.60
N VAL A 51 3.95 -26.14 23.37
CA VAL A 51 2.68 -26.64 22.82
C VAL A 51 2.76 -26.86 21.30
N PRO A 52 2.11 -27.90 20.75
CA PRO A 52 1.97 -28.05 19.30
C PRO A 52 1.25 -26.84 18.69
N LEU A 53 1.83 -26.26 17.64
CA LEU A 53 1.25 -25.12 16.93
C LEU A 53 0.73 -25.53 15.56
N LYS A 54 -0.34 -24.84 15.12
CA LYS A 54 -0.95 -24.98 13.80
C LYS A 54 -0.79 -23.67 13.05
N THR A 55 -0.48 -23.77 11.76
CA THR A 55 -0.43 -22.62 10.87
C THR A 55 -1.84 -22.15 10.53
N CYS A 56 -2.03 -20.83 10.38
CA CYS A 56 -3.23 -20.26 9.78
C CYS A 56 -3.52 -20.93 8.43
N SER A 57 -4.74 -21.38 8.21
CA SER A 57 -5.10 -22.08 6.98
C SER A 57 -5.07 -21.20 5.73
N GLN A 58 -5.19 -19.88 5.90
CA GLN A 58 -5.19 -18.91 4.81
C GLN A 58 -3.77 -18.45 4.48
N CYS A 59 -3.10 -17.72 5.38
CA CYS A 59 -1.79 -17.14 5.10
C CYS A 59 -0.60 -18.10 5.28
N LYS A 60 -0.84 -19.30 5.84
CA LYS A 60 0.18 -20.35 6.13
C LYS A 60 1.38 -19.94 6.98
N THR A 61 1.39 -18.70 7.51
CA THR A 61 2.55 -18.13 8.21
C THR A 61 2.32 -18.01 9.71
N ALA A 62 1.19 -17.42 10.12
CA ALA A 62 0.84 -17.24 11.52
C ALA A 62 0.63 -18.57 12.25
N LEU A 63 1.09 -18.63 13.50
CA LEU A 63 1.02 -19.83 14.34
C LEU A 63 0.00 -19.65 15.49
N PHE A 64 -0.78 -20.71 15.75
CA PHE A 64 -1.77 -20.76 16.83
C PHE A 64 -1.78 -22.14 17.49
N CYS A 65 -1.88 -22.20 18.83
CA CYS A 65 -2.08 -23.48 19.52
C CYS A 65 -3.54 -23.98 19.43
N SER A 66 -4.50 -23.08 19.24
CA SER A 66 -5.92 -23.40 19.20
C SER A 66 -6.74 -22.43 18.33
N LYS A 67 -7.99 -22.81 18.01
CA LYS A 67 -8.92 -21.95 17.27
C LYS A 67 -9.33 -20.72 18.10
N GLU A 68 -9.35 -20.86 19.42
CA GLU A 68 -9.66 -19.79 20.37
C GLU A 68 -8.57 -18.72 20.34
N CYS A 69 -7.29 -19.13 20.34
CA CYS A 69 -6.17 -18.22 20.16
C CYS A 69 -6.20 -17.51 18.79
N GLN A 70 -6.58 -18.22 17.72
CA GLN A 70 -6.74 -17.61 16.41
C GLN A 70 -7.86 -16.55 16.40
N LYS A 71 -9.01 -16.84 17.01
CA LYS A 71 -10.13 -15.89 17.13
C LYS A 71 -9.75 -14.67 17.98
N ALA A 72 -9.04 -14.89 19.09
CA ALA A 72 -8.59 -13.82 19.96
C ALA A 72 -7.60 -12.87 19.25
N ALA A 73 -6.67 -13.43 18.48
CA ALA A 73 -5.70 -12.67 17.70
C ALA A 73 -6.25 -12.09 16.38
N TRP A 74 -7.50 -12.39 15.99
CA TRP A 74 -8.00 -12.04 14.66
C TRP A 74 -7.99 -10.53 14.38
N LYS A 75 -8.24 -9.70 15.40
CA LYS A 75 -8.25 -8.24 15.25
C LYS A 75 -6.91 -7.70 14.73
N THR A 76 -5.79 -8.24 15.22
CA THR A 76 -4.45 -7.87 14.77
C THR A 76 -4.03 -8.66 13.54
N HIS A 77 -4.33 -9.95 13.51
CA HIS A 77 -3.92 -10.85 12.43
C HIS A 77 -4.64 -10.62 11.10
N LYS A 78 -5.86 -10.07 11.09
CA LYS A 78 -6.69 -9.95 9.87
C LYS A 78 -5.94 -9.26 8.71
N HIS A 79 -5.25 -8.16 8.99
CA HIS A 79 -4.52 -7.39 7.99
C HIS A 79 -3.24 -8.11 7.55
N GLU A 80 -2.48 -8.63 8.50
CA GLU A 80 -1.30 -9.46 8.23
C GLU A 80 -1.66 -10.68 7.36
N CYS A 81 -2.76 -11.35 7.69
CA CYS A 81 -3.27 -12.51 6.99
C CYS A 81 -3.61 -12.18 5.54
N LEU A 82 -4.32 -11.06 5.32
CA LEU A 82 -4.68 -10.61 3.99
C LEU A 82 -3.42 -10.38 3.15
N ILE A 83 -2.50 -9.57 3.64
CA ILE A 83 -1.25 -9.23 2.95
C ILE A 83 -0.44 -10.48 2.61
N ILE A 84 -0.15 -11.31 3.61
CA ILE A 84 0.64 -12.53 3.43
C ILE A 84 -0.04 -13.47 2.45
N SER A 85 -1.37 -13.64 2.56
CA SER A 85 -2.10 -14.50 1.62
C SER A 85 -2.06 -13.93 0.20
N THR A 86 -2.26 -12.63 0.00
CA THR A 86 -2.19 -12.01 -1.32
C THR A 86 -0.80 -12.16 -1.94
N PHE A 87 0.27 -11.94 -1.16
CA PHE A 87 1.64 -11.96 -1.66
C PHE A 87 2.16 -13.38 -1.89
N ALA A 88 1.67 -14.35 -1.12
CA ALA A 88 1.99 -15.77 -1.30
C ALA A 88 1.20 -16.43 -2.43
N HIS A 89 -0.02 -15.95 -2.69
CA HIS A 89 -0.89 -16.40 -3.79
C HIS A 89 -0.75 -15.55 -5.05
N ASP A 90 0.38 -14.86 -5.23
CA ASP A 90 0.68 -14.19 -6.50
C ASP A 90 1.01 -15.24 -7.58
N GLU A 91 -0.02 -15.99 -7.98
CA GLU A 91 -0.02 -17.13 -8.90
C GLU A 91 -0.22 -16.70 -10.36
N ALA A 92 -0.32 -15.39 -10.62
CA ALA A 92 -0.58 -14.86 -11.95
C ALA A 92 0.54 -15.27 -12.91
N ASP A 93 0.27 -16.09 -13.93
CA ASP A 93 1.24 -16.29 -14.99
C ASP A 93 1.41 -15.00 -15.82
N ALA A 94 2.54 -14.88 -16.53
CA ALA A 94 2.85 -13.71 -17.36
C ALA A 94 1.71 -13.30 -18.32
N SER A 95 0.91 -14.26 -18.82
CA SER A 95 -0.20 -13.97 -19.74
C SER A 95 -1.40 -13.32 -19.05
N SER A 96 -1.60 -13.60 -17.76
CA SER A 96 -2.69 -13.06 -16.93
C SER A 96 -2.36 -11.70 -16.30
N ILE A 97 -1.09 -11.29 -16.30
CA ILE A 97 -0.61 -10.05 -15.66
C ILE A 97 -1.29 -8.79 -16.21
N PRO A 98 -1.39 -8.57 -17.54
CA PRO A 98 -2.06 -7.37 -18.06
C PRO A 98 -3.52 -7.27 -17.63
N THR A 99 -4.25 -8.40 -17.62
CA THR A 99 -5.65 -8.43 -17.18
C THR A 99 -5.78 -8.15 -15.68
N THR A 100 -4.85 -8.66 -14.87
CA THR A 100 -4.82 -8.42 -13.42
C THR A 100 -4.58 -6.95 -13.12
N ILE A 101 -3.62 -6.32 -13.82
CA ILE A 101 -3.35 -4.88 -13.72
C ILE A 101 -4.57 -4.08 -14.13
N GLN A 102 -5.17 -4.40 -15.27
CA GLN A 102 -6.34 -3.69 -15.77
C GLN A 102 -7.49 -3.77 -14.75
N ALA A 103 -7.79 -4.94 -14.19
CA ALA A 103 -8.83 -5.09 -13.17
C ALA A 103 -8.55 -4.28 -11.89
N CYS A 104 -7.29 -4.21 -11.46
CA CYS A 104 -6.90 -3.41 -10.30
C CYS A 104 -7.04 -1.90 -10.58
N LEU A 105 -6.64 -1.45 -11.78
CA LEU A 105 -6.77 -0.05 -12.17
C LEU A 105 -8.22 0.36 -12.44
N ASP A 106 -9.04 -0.52 -12.99
CA ASP A 106 -10.48 -0.30 -13.19
C ASP A 106 -11.20 -0.16 -11.84
N THR A 107 -10.76 -0.91 -10.83
CA THR A 107 -11.20 -0.74 -9.44
C THR A 107 -10.88 0.69 -8.94
N LEU A 108 -9.76 1.27 -9.36
CA LEU A 108 -9.38 2.67 -9.12
C LEU A 108 -9.91 3.62 -10.20
N SER A 109 -11.00 3.24 -10.87
CA SER A 109 -11.74 3.99 -11.89
C SER A 109 -11.04 4.23 -13.22
N ARG A 110 -9.91 3.58 -13.53
CA ARG A 110 -9.33 3.66 -14.87
C ARG A 110 -10.34 3.21 -15.93
N THR A 111 -10.31 3.85 -17.08
CA THR A 111 -11.08 3.45 -18.27
C THR A 111 -10.38 3.97 -19.53
N GLU A 112 -10.72 3.40 -20.70
CA GLU A 112 -10.26 3.91 -22.00
C GLU A 112 -10.97 5.21 -22.41
N ALA A 113 -12.17 5.44 -21.87
CA ALA A 113 -12.98 6.60 -22.25
C ALA A 113 -12.54 7.89 -21.53
N VAL A 114 -12.67 9.03 -22.22
CA VAL A 114 -12.57 10.35 -21.59
C VAL A 114 -13.67 10.52 -20.55
N LYS A 115 -13.33 11.06 -19.38
CA LYS A 115 -14.27 11.30 -18.28
C LYS A 115 -14.77 12.74 -18.32
N THR A 116 -16.07 12.95 -18.40
CA THR A 116 -16.67 14.29 -18.57
C THR A 116 -17.41 14.82 -17.34
N THR A 117 -17.40 14.06 -16.23
CA THR A 117 -18.26 14.32 -15.07
C THR A 117 -17.49 14.16 -13.76
N VAL A 118 -16.50 15.02 -13.51
CA VAL A 118 -15.94 15.19 -12.17
C VAL A 118 -16.56 16.42 -11.54
N SER A 119 -17.59 16.22 -10.71
CA SER A 119 -18.28 17.29 -9.98
C SER A 119 -17.74 17.48 -8.56
N ASP A 120 -16.89 16.57 -8.09
CA ASP A 120 -16.26 16.64 -6.77
C ASP A 120 -15.18 17.72 -6.75
N ALA A 121 -15.35 18.71 -5.86
CA ALA A 121 -14.44 19.85 -5.75
C ALA A 121 -13.02 19.46 -5.30
N ALA A 122 -12.85 18.39 -4.52
CA ALA A 122 -11.54 17.89 -4.13
C ALA A 122 -10.82 17.27 -5.33
N LEU A 123 -11.52 16.47 -6.14
CA LEU A 123 -10.96 15.88 -7.35
C LEU A 123 -10.60 16.94 -8.41
N ILE A 124 -11.40 18.00 -8.55
CA ILE A 124 -11.06 19.12 -9.45
C ILE A 124 -9.77 19.82 -9.01
N LYS A 125 -9.55 19.98 -7.69
CA LYS A 125 -8.29 20.53 -7.16
C LYS A 125 -7.11 19.62 -7.48
N VAL A 126 -7.26 18.31 -7.30
CA VAL A 126 -6.24 17.31 -7.67
C VAL A 126 -5.90 17.42 -9.16
N ALA A 127 -6.90 17.46 -10.04
CA ALA A 127 -6.68 17.61 -11.48
C ALA A 127 -5.91 18.90 -11.81
N SER A 128 -6.31 20.02 -11.21
CA SER A 128 -5.67 21.31 -11.43
C SER A 128 -4.21 21.32 -10.97
N SER A 129 -3.87 20.62 -9.88
CA SER A 129 -2.49 20.53 -9.38
C SER A 129 -1.54 19.76 -10.30
N ILE A 130 -2.07 18.98 -11.25
CA ILE A 130 -1.28 18.21 -12.22
C ILE A 130 -1.48 18.70 -13.66
N GLY A 131 -1.90 19.95 -13.84
CA GLY A 131 -2.05 20.60 -15.15
C GLY A 131 -3.29 20.19 -15.94
N LEU A 132 -4.20 19.40 -15.37
CA LEU A 132 -5.46 19.05 -16.03
C LEU A 132 -6.51 20.13 -15.77
N THR A 133 -7.04 20.71 -16.84
CA THR A 133 -8.07 21.76 -16.78
C THR A 133 -9.22 21.46 -17.74
N GLY A 134 -10.38 22.08 -17.52
CA GLY A 134 -11.56 21.95 -18.37
C GLY A 134 -12.57 20.89 -17.92
N PRO A 135 -13.62 20.64 -18.73
CA PRO A 135 -14.76 19.81 -18.33
C PRO A 135 -14.50 18.30 -18.53
N SER A 136 -13.34 17.92 -19.07
CA SER A 136 -13.02 16.55 -19.44
C SER A 136 -11.64 16.15 -18.96
N PHE A 137 -11.52 14.95 -18.40
CA PHE A 137 -10.30 14.38 -17.87
C PHE A 137 -9.93 13.09 -18.60
N PRO A 138 -8.64 12.75 -18.73
CA PRO A 138 -8.22 11.49 -19.30
C PRO A 138 -8.81 10.29 -18.55
N GLY A 139 -8.99 9.16 -19.25
CA GLY A 139 -9.55 7.95 -18.66
C GLY A 139 -8.74 7.37 -17.50
N TRP A 140 -7.46 7.72 -17.38
CA TRP A 140 -6.59 7.35 -16.27
C TRP A 140 -6.73 8.23 -15.02
N PHE A 141 -7.36 9.41 -15.10
CA PHE A 141 -7.51 10.30 -13.94
C PHE A 141 -8.39 9.63 -12.89
N CYS A 142 -7.91 9.38 -11.66
CA CYS A 142 -8.70 8.70 -10.64
C CYS A 142 -9.89 9.57 -10.19
N THR A 143 -11.11 9.04 -10.33
CA THR A 143 -12.36 9.72 -9.99
C THR A 143 -13.13 9.08 -8.84
N VAL A 144 -12.55 8.04 -8.23
CA VAL A 144 -13.07 7.47 -6.98
C VAL A 144 -12.58 8.33 -5.83
N ASN A 145 -13.49 8.98 -5.11
CA ASN A 145 -13.18 9.64 -3.85
C ASN A 145 -12.94 8.56 -2.78
N LEU A 146 -11.67 8.31 -2.41
CA LEU A 146 -11.28 7.26 -1.46
C LEU A 146 -11.46 7.68 0.02
N ILE A 147 -11.73 8.95 0.30
CA ILE A 147 -11.99 9.48 1.65
C ILE A 147 -13.42 9.11 2.08
N ASP A 148 -14.39 9.39 1.20
CA ASP A 148 -15.82 9.32 1.51
C ASP A 148 -16.53 8.13 0.83
N HIS A 149 -15.79 7.14 0.31
CA HIS A 149 -16.38 6.13 -0.56
C HIS A 149 -17.35 5.17 0.18
N PRO A 150 -18.58 4.95 -0.34
CA PRO A 150 -19.56 4.05 0.29
C PRO A 150 -19.26 2.55 0.10
N ALA A 151 -18.43 2.18 -0.90
CA ALA A 151 -17.96 0.80 -1.06
C ALA A 151 -16.98 0.43 0.06
N ALA A 152 -16.98 -0.84 0.46
CA ALA A 152 -16.07 -1.31 1.49
C ALA A 152 -14.61 -1.06 1.07
N HIS A 153 -13.88 -0.22 1.82
CA HIS A 153 -12.46 0.12 1.59
C HIS A 153 -11.57 -1.11 1.31
N SER A 154 -11.99 -2.27 1.79
CA SER A 154 -11.37 -3.57 1.49
C SER A 154 -11.21 -3.88 0.00
N VAL A 155 -12.06 -3.38 -0.89
CA VAL A 155 -11.95 -3.64 -2.35
C VAL A 155 -10.73 -2.90 -2.91
N TYR A 156 -10.59 -1.62 -2.62
CA TYR A 156 -9.43 -0.82 -3.01
C TYR A 156 -8.15 -1.32 -2.37
N ILE A 157 -8.19 -1.64 -1.07
CA ILE A 157 -7.04 -2.22 -0.37
C ILE A 157 -6.60 -3.49 -1.08
N LYS A 158 -7.51 -4.41 -1.43
CA LYS A 158 -7.15 -5.63 -2.16
C LYS A 158 -6.52 -5.34 -3.53
N ALA A 159 -7.06 -4.40 -4.31
CA ALA A 159 -6.47 -4.01 -5.59
C ALA A 159 -5.05 -3.43 -5.41
N ILE A 160 -4.85 -2.55 -4.43
CA ILE A 160 -3.54 -1.96 -4.12
C ILE A 160 -2.55 -3.03 -3.66
N LEU A 161 -2.99 -3.96 -2.80
CA LEU A 161 -2.18 -5.09 -2.35
C LEU A 161 -1.79 -6.01 -3.52
N GLN A 162 -2.70 -6.27 -4.46
CA GLN A 162 -2.40 -7.09 -5.63
C GLN A 162 -1.39 -6.39 -6.55
N LEU A 163 -1.54 -5.08 -6.80
CA LEU A 163 -0.56 -4.30 -7.54
C LEU A 163 0.80 -4.33 -6.84
N TYR A 164 0.85 -4.10 -5.53
CA TYR A 164 2.11 -4.16 -4.79
C TYR A 164 2.73 -5.56 -4.85
N ALA A 165 1.91 -6.61 -4.78
CA ALA A 165 2.39 -7.99 -4.90
C ALA A 165 3.14 -8.19 -6.22
N ILE A 166 2.56 -7.84 -7.37
CA ILE A 166 3.19 -8.09 -8.68
C ILE A 166 4.29 -7.08 -9.04
N LEU A 167 4.29 -5.87 -8.46
CA LEU A 167 5.24 -4.79 -8.78
C LEU A 167 6.45 -4.73 -7.83
N ARG A 168 6.39 -5.34 -6.64
CA ARG A 168 7.46 -5.24 -5.63
C ARG A 168 8.79 -5.80 -6.10
N ASP A 169 9.87 -5.14 -5.65
CA ASP A 169 11.26 -5.58 -5.74
C ASP A 169 11.92 -5.70 -4.36
N GLU A 170 13.23 -5.93 -4.38
CA GLU A 170 14.09 -5.97 -3.20
C GLU A 170 14.12 -4.64 -2.43
N ALA A 171 13.99 -3.49 -3.08
CA ALA A 171 13.95 -2.20 -2.41
C ALA A 171 12.66 -2.04 -1.58
N CYS A 172 11.52 -2.44 -2.16
CA CYS A 172 10.26 -2.57 -1.44
C CYS A 172 10.38 -3.49 -0.22
N TRP A 173 10.97 -4.67 -0.41
CA TRP A 173 11.17 -5.63 0.67
C TRP A 173 12.06 -5.10 1.80
N THR A 174 13.15 -4.41 1.44
CA THR A 174 14.11 -3.83 2.38
C THR A 174 13.44 -2.77 3.24
N ARG A 175 12.71 -1.84 2.62
CA ARG A 175 11.93 -0.82 3.33
C ARG A 175 10.99 -1.42 4.38
N ASP A 176 10.28 -2.48 4.02
CA ASP A 176 9.31 -3.10 4.91
C ASP A 176 9.96 -4.01 5.96
N THR A 177 11.21 -4.46 5.71
CA THR A 177 12.09 -5.16 6.67
C THR A 177 12.65 -4.20 7.71
N ASP A 178 12.93 -2.97 7.31
CA ASP A 178 13.46 -1.91 8.16
C ASP A 178 12.37 -1.14 8.92
N SER A 179 11.10 -1.51 8.71
CA SER A 179 9.99 -0.89 9.42
C SER A 179 9.97 -1.21 10.91
N PHE A 180 9.31 -0.34 11.68
CA PHE A 180 9.21 -0.53 13.13
C PHE A 180 7.77 -0.51 13.69
N PRO A 181 7.28 -1.63 14.26
CA PRO A 181 7.84 -2.98 14.15
C PRO A 181 8.00 -3.44 12.69
N ARG A 182 8.82 -4.48 12.47
CA ARG A 182 9.02 -5.05 11.13
C ARG A 182 7.71 -5.56 10.56
N SER A 183 7.45 -5.28 9.28
CA SER A 183 6.22 -5.70 8.60
C SER A 183 6.08 -7.23 8.64
N SER A 184 4.93 -7.72 9.11
CA SER A 184 4.75 -9.15 9.42
C SER A 184 5.00 -10.09 8.24
N TYR A 185 4.71 -9.65 7.01
CA TYR A 185 4.88 -10.49 5.82
C TYR A 185 6.35 -10.78 5.48
N THR A 186 7.29 -9.95 5.93
CA THR A 186 8.72 -10.14 5.68
C THR A 186 9.30 -11.34 6.43
N PHE A 187 8.57 -11.88 7.41
CA PHE A 187 8.92 -13.13 8.10
C PHE A 187 8.43 -14.38 7.37
N ALA A 188 7.58 -14.23 6.33
CA ALA A 188 7.04 -15.36 5.59
C ALA A 188 8.07 -15.88 4.57
N THR A 189 8.68 -17.03 4.87
CA THR A 189 9.73 -17.64 4.03
C THR A 189 9.24 -18.12 2.67
N THR A 190 7.92 -18.15 2.44
CA THR A 190 7.31 -18.58 1.17
C THR A 190 7.09 -17.43 0.20
N ILE A 191 7.25 -16.18 0.63
CA ILE A 191 7.04 -15.01 -0.21
C ILE A 191 8.41 -14.58 -0.76
N PRO A 192 8.61 -14.55 -2.08
CA PRO A 192 9.85 -14.04 -2.65
C PRO A 192 9.93 -12.52 -2.48
N THR A 193 11.16 -12.01 -2.31
CA THR A 193 11.43 -10.58 -2.09
C THR A 193 10.97 -9.74 -3.28
N THR A 194 11.31 -10.19 -4.49
CA THR A 194 10.89 -9.63 -5.77
C THR A 194 9.83 -10.54 -6.40
N SER A 195 8.80 -9.96 -7.02
CA SER A 195 7.82 -10.76 -7.77
C SER A 195 8.48 -11.40 -8.99
N ALA A 196 8.14 -12.66 -9.26
CA ALA A 196 8.61 -13.37 -10.46
C ALA A 196 8.12 -12.72 -11.76
N TRP A 197 7.02 -11.95 -11.70
CA TRP A 197 6.34 -11.35 -12.84
C TRP A 197 6.63 -9.86 -13.00
N ARG A 198 7.55 -9.32 -12.20
CA ARG A 198 7.73 -7.88 -12.05
C ARG A 198 7.99 -7.17 -13.37
N SER A 199 8.85 -7.73 -14.23
CA SER A 199 9.20 -7.10 -15.52
C SER A 199 7.95 -6.89 -16.39
N ASP A 200 7.16 -7.94 -16.59
CA ASP A 200 5.93 -7.87 -17.39
C ASP A 200 4.87 -7.00 -16.70
N ALA A 201 4.80 -7.07 -15.36
CA ALA A 201 3.86 -6.28 -14.57
C ALA A 201 4.15 -4.79 -14.65
N VAL A 202 5.41 -4.37 -14.49
CA VAL A 202 5.79 -2.96 -14.63
C VAL A 202 5.51 -2.47 -16.05
N ALA A 203 5.90 -3.23 -17.08
CA ALA A 203 5.63 -2.84 -18.46
C ALA A 203 4.12 -2.64 -18.74
N ALA A 204 3.28 -3.59 -18.33
CA ALA A 204 1.83 -3.50 -18.49
C ALA A 204 1.22 -2.37 -17.64
N PHE A 205 1.74 -2.12 -16.43
CA PHE A 205 1.28 -1.07 -15.54
C PHE A 205 1.59 0.32 -16.10
N LEU A 206 2.80 0.54 -16.61
CA LEU A 206 3.20 1.76 -17.30
C LEU A 206 2.36 2.00 -18.55
N ALA A 207 2.18 0.98 -19.39
CA ALA A 207 1.37 1.07 -20.62
C ALA A 207 -0.10 1.44 -20.35
N ALA A 208 -0.64 1.06 -19.19
CA ALA A 208 -2.01 1.39 -18.78
C ALA A 208 -2.15 2.79 -18.15
N ASN A 209 -1.08 3.60 -18.06
CA ASN A 209 -1.00 4.83 -17.26
C ASN A 209 -1.24 4.57 -15.75
N GLY A 210 -0.88 3.38 -15.28
CA GLY A 210 -1.00 2.99 -13.87
C GLY A 210 -0.38 3.98 -12.88
N PRO A 211 0.85 4.52 -13.13
CA PRO A 211 1.44 5.51 -12.23
C PRO A 211 0.56 6.72 -11.99
N LEU A 212 -0.04 7.28 -13.06
CA LEU A 212 -0.90 8.45 -12.97
C LEU A 212 -2.24 8.15 -12.27
N VAL A 213 -2.78 6.94 -12.42
CA VAL A 213 -3.96 6.49 -11.66
C VAL A 213 -3.65 6.48 -10.16
N ILE A 214 -2.53 5.87 -9.75
CA ILE A 214 -2.13 5.80 -8.33
C ILE A 214 -1.81 7.18 -7.79
N PHE A 215 -1.09 8.02 -8.54
CA PHE A 215 -0.72 9.35 -8.12
C PHE A 215 -1.94 10.24 -7.88
N THR A 216 -2.90 10.24 -8.80
CA THR A 216 -4.14 11.02 -8.64
C THR A 216 -5.07 10.47 -7.56
N ALA A 217 -5.03 9.16 -7.29
CA ALA A 217 -5.69 8.57 -6.12
C ALA A 217 -5.03 9.07 -4.81
N TRP A 218 -3.70 9.09 -4.76
CA TRP A 218 -2.95 9.51 -3.57
C TRP A 218 -3.08 11.01 -3.28
N LEU A 219 -3.09 11.86 -4.30
CA LEU A 219 -3.24 13.32 -4.17
C LEU A 219 -4.56 13.79 -3.52
N GLN A 220 -5.55 12.90 -3.36
CA GLN A 220 -6.81 13.23 -2.67
C GLN A 220 -6.60 13.49 -1.17
N ASP A 221 -5.65 12.78 -0.57
CA ASP A 221 -5.23 12.95 0.82
C ASP A 221 -3.74 12.60 0.91
N PRO A 222 -2.85 13.50 0.42
CA PRO A 222 -1.43 13.27 0.41
C PRO A 222 -0.94 13.30 1.86
N GLN A 223 -0.87 12.12 2.44
CA GLN A 223 -0.26 11.92 3.72
C GLN A 223 1.26 12.02 3.56
N PRO A 224 1.99 12.39 4.63
CA PRO A 224 3.44 12.28 4.63
C PRO A 224 3.81 10.88 4.14
N PRO A 225 4.94 10.70 3.44
CA PRO A 225 5.38 9.38 3.02
C PRO A 225 5.19 8.45 4.20
N ALA A 226 4.57 7.29 3.98
CA ALA A 226 4.45 6.30 5.02
C ALA A 226 5.89 5.88 5.31
N ILE A 227 6.52 6.65 6.20
CA ILE A 227 7.93 6.63 6.47
C ILE A 227 8.22 5.19 6.83
N GLN A 228 9.40 4.74 6.44
CA GLN A 228 9.90 3.41 6.68
C GLN A 228 9.58 2.94 8.11
N SER A 229 9.39 3.84 9.07
CA SER A 229 8.86 3.57 10.40
C SER A 229 7.50 2.83 10.52
N VAL A 230 6.58 2.77 9.53
CA VAL A 230 5.26 2.11 9.70
C VAL A 230 5.19 0.73 9.04
N PRO A 231 4.90 -0.37 9.79
CA PRO A 231 4.72 -1.68 9.19
C PRO A 231 3.59 -1.69 8.17
N PHE A 232 3.79 -2.42 7.09
CA PHE A 232 2.94 -2.44 5.90
C PHE A 232 1.47 -2.72 6.23
N GLU A 233 1.19 -3.67 7.12
CA GLU A 233 -0.16 -4.02 7.58
C GLU A 233 -0.89 -2.94 8.38
N LYS A 234 -0.18 -1.91 8.85
CA LYS A 234 -0.74 -0.78 9.58
C LYS A 234 -0.91 0.47 8.72
N ARG A 235 -0.47 0.45 7.45
CA ARG A 235 -0.63 1.57 6.53
C ARG A 235 -2.12 1.71 6.15
N LEU A 236 -2.64 2.92 6.23
CA LEU A 236 -3.94 3.27 5.68
C LEU A 236 -3.89 3.25 4.15
N ILE A 237 -5.04 3.36 3.49
CA ILE A 237 -5.14 3.28 2.02
C ILE A 237 -4.14 4.19 1.29
N TYR A 238 -4.00 5.45 1.74
CA TYR A 238 -3.04 6.40 1.17
C TYR A 238 -1.59 6.03 1.46
N GLY A 239 -1.29 5.42 2.61
CA GLY A 239 0.04 4.87 2.89
C GLY A 239 0.38 3.64 2.04
N LEU A 240 -0.63 2.85 1.64
CA LEU A 240 -0.44 1.75 0.69
C LEU A 240 -0.22 2.28 -0.73
N LEU A 241 -0.94 3.32 -1.15
CA LEU A 241 -0.70 4.01 -2.42
C LEU A 241 0.69 4.63 -2.46
N ASP A 242 1.10 5.31 -1.38
CA ASP A 242 2.46 5.85 -1.23
C ASP A 242 3.53 4.75 -1.37
N SER A 243 3.27 3.55 -0.84
CA SER A 243 4.18 2.42 -0.97
C SER A 243 4.40 1.98 -2.43
N LEU A 244 3.39 2.12 -3.29
CA LEU A 244 3.53 1.92 -4.74
C LEU A 244 4.29 3.09 -5.38
N LEU A 245 4.00 4.33 -4.97
CA LEU A 245 4.67 5.53 -5.51
C LEU A 245 6.18 5.57 -5.20
N GLN A 246 6.63 4.87 -4.16
CA GLN A 246 8.05 4.71 -3.84
C GLN A 246 8.78 3.70 -4.75
N ILE A 247 8.10 3.02 -5.68
CA ILE A 247 8.74 2.18 -6.70
C ILE A 247 9.35 3.10 -7.76
N GLU A 248 10.62 2.88 -8.09
CA GLU A 248 11.41 3.79 -8.91
C GLU A 248 10.78 4.06 -10.28
N GLU A 249 10.36 3.03 -11.01
CA GLU A 249 9.76 3.18 -12.34
C GLU A 249 8.42 3.93 -12.31
N ILE A 250 7.68 3.80 -11.21
CA ILE A 250 6.42 4.52 -11.02
C ILE A 250 6.70 5.99 -10.77
N ARG A 251 7.67 6.31 -9.89
CA ARG A 251 8.09 7.68 -9.62
C ARG A 251 8.62 8.36 -10.88
N LEU A 252 9.51 7.71 -11.63
CA LEU A 252 10.07 8.26 -12.86
C LEU A 252 8.99 8.57 -13.90
N ALA A 253 8.01 7.68 -14.08
CA ALA A 253 6.90 7.94 -15.01
C ALA A 253 6.02 9.14 -14.60
N ILE A 254 5.93 9.43 -13.30
CA ILE A 254 5.22 10.62 -12.80
C ILE A 254 6.07 11.87 -12.99
N ASP A 255 7.37 11.79 -12.69
CA ASP A 255 8.32 12.89 -12.88
C ASP A 255 8.34 13.32 -14.36
N ASP A 256 8.44 12.37 -15.29
CA ASP A 256 8.39 12.62 -16.74
C ASP A 256 7.09 13.36 -17.14
N TYR A 257 5.94 12.92 -16.62
CA TYR A 257 4.66 13.59 -16.87
C TYR A 257 4.64 15.03 -16.32
N MET A 258 5.15 15.24 -15.10
CA MET A 258 5.15 16.56 -14.46
C MET A 258 6.09 17.53 -15.17
N ASP A 259 7.24 17.05 -15.66
CA ASP A 259 8.18 17.83 -16.46
C ASP A 259 7.56 18.27 -17.80
N ASP A 260 6.80 17.38 -18.46
CA ASP A 260 6.04 17.71 -19.68
C ASP A 260 4.98 18.77 -19.41
N VAL A 261 4.24 18.66 -18.30
CA VAL A 261 3.27 19.66 -17.87
C VAL A 261 3.94 21.03 -17.64
N MET A 262 5.06 21.07 -16.92
CA MET A 262 5.79 22.31 -16.65
C MET A 262 6.37 22.94 -17.92
N SER A 263 6.88 22.11 -18.83
CA SER A 263 7.42 22.55 -20.13
C SER A 263 6.32 23.15 -21.01
N SER A 264 5.14 22.53 -21.06
CA SER A 264 3.99 23.03 -21.82
C SER A 264 3.46 24.36 -21.26
N ALA A 265 3.40 24.50 -19.93
CA ALA A 265 2.98 25.75 -19.29
C ALA A 265 3.92 26.92 -19.64
N SER A 266 5.24 26.68 -19.59
CA SER A 266 6.27 27.68 -19.91
C SER A 266 6.29 28.09 -21.38
N ALA A 267 5.84 27.22 -22.29
CA ALA A 267 5.71 27.54 -23.72
C ALA A 267 4.48 28.39 -24.05
N THR A 268 3.50 28.45 -23.14
CA THR A 268 2.25 29.21 -23.32
C THR A 268 2.23 30.57 -22.61
N SER A 269 3.25 30.89 -21.82
CA SER A 269 3.48 32.16 -21.12
C SER A 269 4.42 33.09 -21.88
#